data_AF-A0A924TRG8-F1
#
_entry.id   AF-A0A924TRG8-F1
#
_cell.length_a   1.000
_cell.length_b   1.000
_cell.length_c   1.000
_cell.angle_alpha   90.00
_cell.angle_beta   90.00
_cell.angle_gamma   90.00
#
_symmetry.space_group_name_H-M   'P 1'
#
loop_
_entity.id
_entity.type
_entity.pdbx_description
1 polymer ?
#
loop_
_entity_poly.entity_id
_entity_poly.type
_entity_poly.pdbx_seq_one_letter_code
_entity_poly.pdbx_strand_id
1 'polypeptide(L)'
;MTYSTLGWQIDDRVLTLTLNRPEQLNAFTVEMANELIDAYQRASDDDAVAAVVVTGAGRAFCAGMDLSVDGNVFGLDEGLNPSLDQLDTLWDDPAIVHGVR
;
A
#
# COMPACT_ATOMS: atom_id res chain seq x y z
N MET A 1 11.11 8.27 -12.45
CA MET A 1 9.64 8.15 -12.37
C MET A 1 9.14 9.19 -11.39
N THR A 2 7.92 9.68 -11.62
CA THR A 2 7.22 10.61 -10.71
C THR A 2 6.08 9.82 -10.09
N TYR A 3 6.02 9.78 -8.76
CA TYR A 3 4.91 9.18 -8.03
C TYR A 3 3.71 10.15 -8.00
N SER A 4 2.51 9.62 -8.13
CA SER A 4 1.25 10.35 -8.02
C SER A 4 0.85 10.55 -6.56
N THR A 5 1.12 9.57 -5.70
CA THR A 5 0.62 9.52 -4.33
C THR A 5 1.72 9.65 -3.27
N LEU A 6 2.99 9.71 -3.69
CA LEU A 6 4.15 9.80 -2.80
C LEU A 6 5.02 11.03 -3.10
N GLY A 7 5.56 11.62 -2.04
CA GLY A 7 6.71 12.51 -2.09
C GLY A 7 8.01 11.74 -1.86
N TRP A 8 9.07 12.10 -2.59
CA TRP A 8 10.40 11.50 -2.46
C TRP A 8 11.45 12.61 -2.24
N GLN A 9 12.12 12.61 -1.09
CA GLN A 9 13.20 13.55 -0.77
C GLN A 9 14.32 12.82 -0.03
N ILE A 10 15.57 12.99 -0.48
CA ILE A 10 16.75 12.44 0.19
C ILE A 10 17.57 13.60 0.75
N ASP A 11 17.90 13.53 2.03
CA ASP A 11 18.79 14.47 2.72
C ASP A 11 19.65 13.70 3.74
N ASP A 12 20.95 13.99 3.82
CA ASP A 12 21.91 13.30 4.69
C ASP A 12 21.79 11.75 4.68
N ARG A 13 21.56 11.19 3.49
CA ARG A 13 21.31 9.76 3.25
C ARG A 13 20.05 9.17 3.90
N VAL A 14 19.13 10.02 4.34
CA VAL A 14 17.81 9.62 4.81
C VAL A 14 16.79 9.94 3.72
N LEU A 15 16.14 8.91 3.19
CA LEU A 15 14.97 9.08 2.33
C LEU A 15 13.75 9.37 3.19
N THR A 16 13.16 10.54 3.02
CA THR A 16 11.82 10.86 3.52
C THR A 16 10.80 10.53 2.43
N LEU A 17 10.03 9.46 2.65
CA LEU A 17 8.84 9.14 1.85
C LEU A 17 7.61 9.76 2.50
N THR A 18 6.91 10.61 1.76
CA THR A 18 5.71 11.30 2.25
C THR A 18 4.48 10.74 1.56
N LEU A 19 3.55 10.14 2.30
CA LEU A 19 2.22 9.81 1.77
C LEU A 19 1.52 11.14 1.43
N ASN A 20 1.14 11.33 0.17
CA ASN A 20 0.77 12.64 -0.38
C ASN A 20 -0.66 12.67 -0.93
N ARG A 21 -1.62 12.31 -0.07
CA ARG A 21 -3.07 12.48 -0.31
C ARG A 21 -3.73 13.21 0.87
N PRO A 22 -3.29 14.43 1.21
CA PRO A 22 -3.67 15.08 2.47
C PRO A 22 -5.18 15.37 2.57
N GLU A 23 -5.87 15.56 1.45
CA GLU A 23 -7.33 15.75 1.38
C GLU A 23 -8.09 14.49 1.86
N GLN A 24 -7.53 13.31 1.62
CA GLN A 24 -8.06 12.01 2.08
C GLN A 24 -7.35 11.52 3.35
N LEU A 25 -6.67 12.39 4.10
CA LEU A 25 -5.89 12.00 5.28
C LEU A 25 -4.85 10.91 5.00
N ASN A 26 -4.29 10.91 3.79
CA ASN A 26 -3.36 9.91 3.29
C ASN A 26 -3.92 8.48 3.37
N ALA A 27 -5.24 8.32 3.20
CA ALA A 27 -5.85 7.01 3.09
C ALA A 27 -5.22 6.22 1.93
N PHE A 28 -5.00 4.93 2.17
CA PHE A 28 -4.25 4.02 1.32
C PHE A 28 -5.08 3.59 0.10
N THR A 29 -4.46 3.55 -1.08
CA THR A 29 -5.04 3.01 -2.32
C THR A 29 -4.13 1.91 -2.88
N VAL A 30 -4.64 1.12 -3.83
CA VAL A 30 -3.82 0.12 -4.53
C VAL A 30 -2.67 0.79 -5.31
N GLU A 31 -2.90 1.96 -5.89
CA GLU A 31 -1.85 2.77 -6.52
C GLU A 31 -0.74 3.11 -5.52
N MET A 32 -1.08 3.66 -4.35
CA MET A 32 -0.10 4.00 -3.32
C MET A 32 0.67 2.78 -2.82
N ALA A 33 0.01 1.62 -2.68
CA ALA A 33 0.67 0.37 -2.32
C ALA A 33 1.73 -0.04 -3.36
N ASN A 34 1.38 0.00 -4.65
CA ASN A 34 2.30 -0.29 -5.74
C ASN A 34 3.46 0.71 -5.81
N GLU A 35 3.17 2.00 -5.62
CA GLU A 35 4.20 3.05 -5.57
C GLU A 35 5.17 2.87 -4.39
N LEU A 36 4.67 2.45 -3.22
CA LEU A 36 5.52 2.17 -2.06
C LEU A 36 6.42 0.95 -2.30
N ILE A 37 5.91 -0.11 -2.92
CA ILE A 37 6.71 -1.28 -3.30
C ILE A 37 7.87 -0.86 -4.21
N ASP A 38 7.57 -0.11 -5.27
CA ASP A 38 8.58 0.42 -6.18
C ASP A 38 9.57 1.35 -5.46
N ALA A 39 9.06 2.26 -4.62
CA ALA A 39 9.89 3.20 -3.86
C ALA A 39 10.87 2.48 -2.92
N TYR A 40 10.44 1.43 -2.22
CA TYR A 40 11.32 0.66 -1.35
C TYR A 40 12.35 -0.15 -2.13
N GLN A 41 11.97 -0.74 -3.26
CA GLN A 41 12.92 -1.44 -4.14
C GLN A 41 13.99 -0.47 -4.65
N ARG A 42 13.56 0.69 -5.14
CA ARG A 42 14.47 1.74 -5.60
C ARG A 42 15.38 2.25 -4.46
N ALA A 43 14.84 2.45 -3.27
CA ALA A 43 15.63 2.87 -2.11
C ALA A 43 16.66 1.82 -1.69
N SER A 44 16.33 0.53 -1.84
CA SER A 44 17.25 -0.57 -1.55
C SER A 44 18.45 -0.63 -2.51
N ASP A 45 18.26 -0.19 -3.75
CA ASP A 45 19.29 -0.19 -4.79
C ASP A 45 20.08 1.13 -4.86
N ASP A 46 19.66 2.16 -4.12
CA ASP A 46 20.27 3.49 -4.15
C ASP A 46 21.25 3.68 -2.99
N ASP A 47 22.56 3.65 -3.29
CA ASP A 47 23.63 3.86 -2.31
C ASP A 47 23.55 5.22 -1.58
N ALA A 48 22.83 6.20 -2.14
CA ALA A 48 22.57 7.47 -1.47
C ALA A 48 21.62 7.31 -0.28
N VAL A 49 20.85 6.22 -0.18
CA VAL A 49 19.90 5.95 0.91
C VAL A 49 20.50 4.97 1.91
N ALA A 50 20.59 5.40 3.17
CA ALA A 50 21.03 4.57 4.30
C ALA A 50 19.89 4.29 5.29
N ALA A 51 18.87 5.14 5.32
CA ALA A 51 17.67 4.96 6.13
C ALA A 51 16.44 5.53 5.41
N VAL A 52 15.26 4.99 5.73
CA VAL A 52 13.97 5.46 5.22
C VAL A 52 13.10 5.90 6.38
N VAL A 53 12.58 7.13 6.31
CA VAL A 53 11.52 7.65 7.16
C VAL A 53 10.26 7.76 6.32
N VAL A 54 9.15 7.25 6.85
CA VAL A 54 7.84 7.37 6.20
C VAL A 54 6.96 8.26 7.05
N THR A 55 6.34 9.26 6.42
CA THR A 55 5.44 10.21 7.09
C THR A 55 4.26 10.56 6.18
N GLY A 56 3.25 11.26 6.70
CA GLY A 56 2.11 11.74 5.93
C GLY A 56 2.17 13.24 5.68
N ALA A 57 1.71 13.68 4.51
CA ALA A 57 1.48 15.09 4.23
C ALA A 57 0.30 15.62 5.06
N GLY A 58 0.42 16.87 5.53
CA GLY A 58 -0.66 17.54 6.23
C GLY A 58 -0.86 17.05 7.67
N ARG A 59 -2.13 16.81 8.06
CA ARG A 59 -2.53 16.68 9.47
C ARG A 59 -2.51 15.26 10.04
N ALA A 60 -2.28 14.24 9.21
CA ALA A 60 -2.31 12.85 9.63
C ALA A 60 -1.21 12.05 8.93
N PHE A 61 -0.75 10.98 9.56
CA PHE A 61 0.11 10.00 8.91
C PHE A 61 -0.66 9.26 7.80
N CYS A 62 -1.66 8.46 8.18
CA CYS A 62 -2.56 7.71 7.30
C CYS A 62 -3.84 7.36 8.08
N ALA A 63 -5.01 7.48 7.44
CA ALA A 63 -6.31 7.18 8.06
C ALA A 63 -6.81 5.74 7.85
N GLY A 64 -6.01 4.86 7.26
CA GLY A 64 -6.40 3.49 6.88
C GLY A 64 -6.59 3.34 5.37
N MET A 65 -7.39 2.36 4.94
CA MET A 65 -7.71 2.15 3.51
C MET A 65 -8.76 3.15 3.04
N ASP A 66 -8.58 3.65 1.82
CA ASP A 66 -9.59 4.46 1.14
C ASP A 66 -10.69 3.55 0.59
N LEU A 67 -11.82 3.47 1.31
CA LEU A 67 -12.97 2.65 0.91
C LEU A 67 -13.81 3.30 -0.20
N SER A 68 -13.44 4.49 -0.68
CA SER A 68 -14.20 5.21 -1.71
C SER A 68 -13.69 4.96 -3.13
N VAL A 69 -12.58 4.23 -3.28
CA VAL A 69 -11.97 3.87 -4.56
C VAL A 69 -11.97 2.36 -4.74
N ASP A 70 -11.95 1.91 -5.98
CA ASP A 70 -11.93 0.48 -6.29
C ASP A 70 -10.60 -0.18 -5.89
N GLY A 71 -10.72 -1.45 -5.47
CA GLY A 71 -9.60 -2.30 -5.13
C GLY A 71 -9.34 -2.37 -3.62
N ASN A 72 -8.81 -3.51 -3.19
CA ASN A 72 -8.47 -3.76 -1.80
C ASN A 72 -6.95 -3.82 -1.66
N VAL A 73 -6.38 -2.98 -0.80
CA VAL A 73 -4.91 -2.90 -0.60
C VAL A 73 -4.33 -4.14 0.06
N PHE A 74 -5.17 -4.99 0.64
CA PHE A 74 -4.81 -6.29 1.21
C PHE A 74 -4.90 -7.43 0.19
N GLY A 75 -5.30 -7.15 -1.06
CA GLY A 75 -5.40 -8.16 -2.12
C GLY A 75 -6.64 -9.05 -2.04
N LEU A 76 -7.55 -8.77 -1.11
CA LEU A 76 -8.79 -9.53 -0.91
C LEU A 76 -9.79 -9.27 -2.06
N ASP A 77 -10.45 -10.33 -2.51
CA ASP A 77 -11.54 -10.26 -3.47
C ASP A 77 -12.86 -10.14 -2.70
N GLU A 78 -13.33 -8.91 -2.56
CA GLU A 78 -14.57 -8.59 -1.84
C GLU A 78 -15.84 -9.09 -2.55
N GLY A 79 -15.73 -9.59 -3.79
CA GLY A 79 -16.80 -10.28 -4.49
C GLY A 79 -17.01 -11.72 -4.03
N LEU A 80 -16.03 -12.32 -3.33
CA LEU A 80 -16.13 -13.67 -2.81
C LEU A 80 -16.86 -13.68 -1.46
N ASN A 81 -17.89 -14.51 -1.37
CA ASN A 81 -18.61 -14.74 -0.12
C ASN A 81 -18.85 -16.25 0.08
N PRO A 82 -17.79 -17.04 0.36
CA PRO A 82 -17.90 -18.48 0.51
C PRO A 82 -18.68 -18.83 1.79
N SER A 83 -19.54 -19.84 1.71
CA SER A 83 -20.14 -20.47 2.89
C SER A 83 -19.10 -21.25 3.70
N LEU A 84 -19.43 -21.58 4.96
CA LEU A 84 -18.54 -22.37 5.82
C LEU A 84 -18.19 -23.74 5.22
N ASP A 85 -19.14 -24.38 4.54
CA ASP A 85 -18.94 -25.66 3.84
C ASP A 85 -17.98 -25.52 2.63
N GLN A 86 -18.07 -24.38 1.94
CA GLN A 86 -17.17 -24.05 0.83
C GLN A 86 -15.75 -23.74 1.32
N LEU A 87 -15.59 -23.14 2.50
CA LEU A 87 -14.25 -22.89 3.06
C LEU A 87 -13.53 -24.20 3.42
N ASP A 88 -14.26 -25.23 3.85
CA ASP A 88 -13.69 -26.54 4.17
C ASP A 88 -13.28 -27.31 2.89
N THR A 89 -14.09 -27.20 1.84
CA THR A 89 -13.88 -27.93 0.58
C THR A 89 -12.95 -27.23 -0.41
N LEU A 90 -12.86 -25.89 -0.35
CA LEU A 90 -12.03 -25.05 -1.23
C LEU A 90 -10.86 -24.41 -0.49
N TRP A 91 -10.41 -25.03 0.61
CA TRP A 91 -9.36 -24.50 1.47
C TRP A 91 -8.06 -24.17 0.70
N ASP A 92 -7.72 -24.98 -0.29
CA ASP A 92 -6.53 -24.82 -1.13
C ASP A 92 -6.83 -24.15 -2.50
N ASP A 93 -8.06 -23.69 -2.73
CA ASP A 93 -8.41 -23.00 -3.97
C ASP A 93 -7.67 -21.66 -4.06
N PRO A 94 -6.91 -21.38 -5.14
CA PRO A 94 -6.17 -20.14 -5.28
C PRO A 94 -7.03 -18.88 -5.12
N ALA A 95 -8.30 -18.91 -5.54
CA ALA A 95 -9.20 -17.77 -5.37
C ALA A 95 -9.54 -17.52 -3.89
N ILE A 96 -9.65 -18.56 -3.08
CA ILE A 96 -9.87 -18.45 -1.62
C ILE A 96 -8.58 -18.07 -0.89
N VAL A 97 -7.46 -18.67 -1.28
CA VAL A 97 -6.13 -18.41 -0.69
C VAL A 97 -5.69 -16.97 -0.93
N HIS A 98 -6.01 -16.37 -2.08
CA HIS A 98 -5.63 -14.99 -2.41
C HIS A 98 -6.72 -13.97 -2.07
N GLY A 99 -8.00 -14.35 -2.13
CA GLY A 99 -9.12 -13.41 -2.04
C GLY A 99 -9.76 -13.29 -0.66
N VAL A 100 -9.54 -14.22 0.26
CA VAL A 100 -10.24 -14.27 1.57
C VAL A 100 -9.28 -14.27 2.77
N ARG A 101 -8.00 -14.59 2.56
CA ARG A 101 -7.05 -14.86 3.63
C ARG A 101 -5.86 -13.92 3.66
#